data_AF-A0A4U2ZUA4-F1
#
_entry.id   AF-A0A4U2ZUA4-F1
#
_cell.length_a   1.000
_cell.length_b   1.000
_cell.length_c   1.000
_cell.angle_alpha   90.00
_cell.angle_beta   90.00
_cell.angle_gamma   90.00
#
_symmetry.space_group_name_H-M   'P 1'
#
loop_
_entity.id
_entity.type
_entity.pdbx_description
1 polymer ?
#
loop_
_entity_poly.entity_id
_entity_poly.type
_entity_poly.pdbx_seq_one_letter_code
_entity_poly.pdbx_strand_id
1 'polypeptide(L)' 'MNPNPNVKYPIEGNQNVHFIKNTITKANILVGDYSYYDAKDGETFEDRVLHHNEFLG' A
#
# COMPACT_ATOMS: atom_id res chain seq x y z
N MET A 1 10.24 16.06 11.58
CA MET A 1 9.37 14.99 12.10
C MET A 1 8.94 14.16 10.92
N ASN A 2 9.07 12.83 11.00
CA ASN A 2 8.65 11.94 9.93
C ASN A 2 7.19 11.51 10.16
N PRO A 3 6.40 11.23 9.11
CA PRO A 3 5.08 10.63 9.26
C PRO A 3 5.18 9.28 9.99
N ASN A 4 4.14 8.86 10.70
CA ASN A 4 4.13 7.54 11.33
C ASN A 4 3.96 6.46 10.24
N PRO A 5 4.92 5.53 10.03
CA PRO A 5 4.81 4.54 8.97
C PRO A 5 3.63 3.58 9.17
N ASN A 6 3.06 3.48 10.38
CA ASN A 6 1.95 2.59 10.71
C ASN A 6 0.57 3.22 10.47
N VAL A 7 0.47 4.44 9.93
CA VAL A 7 -0.81 5.02 9.53
C VAL A 7 -1.11 4.77 8.06
N LYS A 8 -2.35 4.43 7.71
CA LYS A 8 -2.74 4.18 6.31
C LYS A 8 -2.57 5.43 5.45
N TYR A 9 -3.11 6.57 5.90
CA TYR A 9 -3.07 7.85 5.20
C TYR A 9 -2.14 8.82 5.95
N PRO A 10 -0.89 9.02 5.49
CA PRO A 10 0.07 9.89 6.17
C PRO A 10 -0.19 11.38 5.96
N ILE A 11 -1.05 11.74 4.99
CA ILE A 11 -1.40 13.12 4.67
C ILE A 11 -2.85 13.34 5.08
N GLU A 12 -3.07 14.20 6.07
CA GLU A 12 -4.42 14.54 6.55
C GLU A 12 -5.27 15.13 5.42
N GLY A 13 -6.52 14.66 5.28
CA GLY A 13 -7.43 15.09 4.23
C GLY A 13 -7.19 14.47 2.84
N ASN A 14 -6.12 13.69 2.64
CA ASN A 14 -5.83 13.00 1.38
C ASN A 14 -6.07 11.49 1.54
N GLN A 15 -7.00 10.94 0.76
CA GLN A 15 -7.33 9.51 0.76
C GLN A 15 -6.77 8.73 -0.44
N ASN A 16 -6.02 9.41 -1.32
CA ASN A 16 -5.40 8.79 -2.50
C ASN A 16 -4.00 8.28 -2.16
N VAL A 17 -3.20 9.11 -1.47
CA VAL A 17 -1.84 8.75 -1.04
C VAL A 17 -1.89 7.93 0.24
N HIS A 18 -1.47 6.67 0.18
CA HIS A 18 -1.42 5.79 1.34
C HIS A 18 -0.13 4.98 1.42
N PHE A 19 0.31 4.65 2.63
CA PHE A 19 1.42 3.71 2.82
C PHE A 19 0.99 2.31 2.44
N ILE A 20 1.74 1.71 1.53
CA ILE A 20 1.41 0.42 0.90
C ILE A 20 1.36 -0.68 1.95
N LYS A 21 2.34 -0.74 2.88
CA LYS A 21 2.42 -1.82 3.88
C LYS A 21 1.13 -1.96 4.71
N ASN A 22 0.42 -0.84 4.94
CA ASN A 22 -0.78 -0.80 5.77
C ASN A 22 -2.05 -1.19 4.99
N THR A 23 -1.90 -1.52 3.71
CA THR A 23 -3.01 -1.97 2.83
C THR A 23 -2.76 -3.35 2.22
N ILE A 24 -1.58 -3.96 2.42
CA ILE A 24 -1.29 -5.31 1.95
C ILE A 24 -2.06 -6.36 2.77
N THR A 25 -2.68 -7.30 2.07
CA THR A 25 -3.35 -8.47 2.64
C THR A 25 -2.75 -9.80 2.17
N LYS A 26 -2.05 -9.83 1.03
CA LYS A 26 -1.39 -11.02 0.49
C LYS A 26 -0.06 -11.27 1.19
N ALA A 27 0.09 -12.45 1.80
CA ALA A 27 1.27 -12.86 2.55
C ALA A 27 2.57 -12.85 1.72
N ASN A 28 2.47 -13.07 0.40
CA ASN A 28 3.62 -13.10 -0.51
C ASN A 28 4.02 -11.72 -1.04
N ILE A 29 3.48 -10.63 -0.47
CA ILE A 29 3.86 -9.25 -0.80
C ILE A 29 4.50 -8.62 0.44
N LEU A 30 5.81 -8.33 0.35
CA LEU A 30 6.57 -7.65 1.38
C LEU A 30 6.88 -6.22 0.94
N VAL A 31 6.58 -5.25 1.80
CA VAL A 31 6.76 -3.83 1.49
C VAL A 31 7.47 -3.12 2.63
N GLY A 32 8.47 -2.31 2.28
CA GLY A 32 9.23 -1.53 3.25
C GLY A 32 8.42 -0.39 3.85
N ASP A 33 8.90 0.12 4.99
CA ASP A 33 8.36 1.32 5.60
C ASP A 33 8.42 2.52 4.64
N TYR A 34 7.45 3.41 4.77
CA TYR A 34 7.31 4.67 4.01
C TYR A 34 7.09 4.53 2.49
N SER A 35 7.09 3.31 1.96
CA SER A 35 6.67 3.08 0.57
C SER A 35 5.19 3.38 0.43
N TYR A 36 4.84 4.24 -0.52
CA TYR A 36 3.49 4.77 -0.70
C TYR A 36 2.98 4.51 -2.11
N TYR A 37 1.66 4.48 -2.24
CA TYR A 37 0.96 4.44 -3.52
C TYR A 37 0.03 5.65 -3.60
N ASP A 38 0.03 6.31 -4.75
CA ASP A 38 -0.84 7.45 -5.06
C ASP A 38 -1.96 6.94 -5.98
N ALA A 39 -3.10 6.62 -5.37
CA ALA A 39 -4.25 6.03 -6.06
C ALA A 39 -4.95 7.06 -6.94
N LYS A 40 -5.42 6.65 -8.12
CA LYS A 40 -6.23 7.54 -8.98
C LYS A 40 -7.67 7.62 -8.51
N ASP A 41 -8.23 6.48 -8.12
CA ASP A 41 -9.66 6.29 -7.82
C ASP A 41 -9.86 5.53 -6.50
N GLY A 42 -8.90 5.67 -5.57
CA GLY A 42 -8.94 5.02 -4.25
C GLY A 42 -8.57 3.54 -4.26
N GLU A 43 -8.05 3.02 -5.38
CA GLU A 43 -7.54 1.66 -5.48
C GLU A 43 -6.30 1.45 -4.63
N THR A 44 -6.08 0.21 -4.18
CA THR A 44 -4.87 -0.15 -3.44
C THR A 44 -3.75 -0.55 -4.39
N PHE A 45 -2.52 -0.61 -3.88
CA PHE A 45 -1.41 -1.20 -4.61
C PHE A 45 -1.70 -2.66 -5.03
N GLU A 46 -2.36 -3.45 -4.18
CA GLU A 46 -2.66 -4.87 -4.48
C GLU A 46 -3.53 -5.06 -5.72
N ASP A 47 -4.46 -4.12 -5.99
CA ASP A 47 -5.32 -4.13 -7.18
C ASP A 47 -4.52 -3.98 -8.48
N ARG A 48 -3.27 -3.49 -8.38
CA ARG A 48 -2.33 -3.32 -9.51
C ARG A 48 -1.32 -4.45 -9.63
N VAL A 49 -1.28 -5.38 -8.68
CA VAL A 49 -0.39 -6.55 -8.72
C VAL A 49 -1.08 -7.68 -9.48
N LEU A 50 -0.97 -7.65 -10.80
CA LEU A 50 -1.59 -8.60 -11.72
C LEU A 50 -0.76 -9.87 -11.87
N HIS A 51 -1.43 -10.99 -12.17
CA HIS A 51 -0.81 -12.30 -12.40
C HIS A 51 0.03 -12.84 -11.22
N HIS A 52 -0.23 -12.35 -10.00
CA HIS A 52 0.38 -12.87 -8.78
C HIS A 52 -0.37 -14.12 -8.31
N ASN A 53 0.15 -15.27 -8.70
CA ASN A 53 -0.41 -16.58 -8.37
C ASN A 53 0.22 -17.11 -7.07
N GLU A 54 -0.60 -17.51 -6.10
CA GLU A 54 -0.13 -17.97 -4.79
C GLU A 54 0.82 -19.18 -4.89
N PHE A 55 0.64 -20.06 -5.88
CA PHE A 55 1.48 -21.25 -6.06
C PHE A 55 2.88 -20.96 -6.64
N LEU A 56 3.14 -19.73 -7.08
CA LEU A 56 4.47 -19.29 -7.56
C LEU A 56 5.20 -18.43 -6.51
N GLY A 57 4.63 -18.27 -5.32
CA GLY A 57 5.16 -17.44 -4.24
C GLY A 57 5.48 -18.24 -2.99
#